data_AF-A0A958KD92-F1
#
_entry.id   AF-A0A958KD92-F1
#
_cell.length_a   1.000
_cell.length_b   1.000
_cell.length_c   1.000
_cell.angle_alpha   90.00
_cell.angle_beta   90.00
_cell.angle_gamma   90.00
#
_symmetry.space_group_name_H-M   'P 1'
#
loop_
_entity.id
_entity.type
_entity.pdbx_description
1 polymer ?
#
loop_
_entity_poly.entity_id
_entity_poly.type
_entity_poly.pdbx_seq_one_letter_code
_entity_poly.pdbx_strand_id
1 'polypeptide(L)'
;LAVNSASDTVGDEERGFLEVEFQQLVSEFDRIAKSTRFGNKQLLTGSNEEFSFHVGPFRGDENIVEFTLDADTTSGEVGIQGLKISDQDDALDAMEDIDKAVLKVAGARSKLGAVQSRFQYLIDNLDVQRENLMEAHSLITDADVAEEVSRLTHSKILQESGLMALAQANQSATSVLRLVAI
;
A
#
# COMPACT_ATOMS: atom_id res chain seq x y z
N LEU A 1 35.08 -5.53 -12.51
CA LEU A 1 35.72 -6.79 -12.93
C LEU A 1 35.97 -6.80 -14.43
N ALA A 2 34.93 -6.78 -15.28
CA ALA A 2 35.09 -6.74 -16.74
C ALA A 2 35.98 -5.59 -17.24
N VAL A 3 35.75 -4.35 -16.79
CA VAL A 3 36.61 -3.19 -17.10
C VAL A 3 38.08 -3.40 -16.70
N ASN A 4 38.34 -4.06 -15.58
CA ASN A 4 39.71 -4.33 -15.14
C ASN A 4 40.34 -5.42 -16.02
N SER A 5 39.57 -6.46 -16.35
CA SER A 5 40.04 -7.58 -17.20
C SER A 5 40.33 -7.14 -18.65
N ALA A 6 39.59 -6.14 -19.14
CA ALA A 6 39.81 -5.53 -20.46
C ALA A 6 41.09 -4.64 -20.52
N SER A 7 41.74 -4.37 -19.39
CA SER A 7 42.97 -3.57 -19.35
C SER A 7 44.20 -4.41 -19.71
N ASP A 8 45.03 -3.87 -20.60
CA ASP A 8 46.29 -4.50 -21.05
C ASP A 8 47.34 -4.64 -19.93
N THR A 9 47.14 -3.95 -18.81
CA THR A 9 47.99 -4.05 -17.61
C THR A 9 47.71 -5.29 -16.76
N VAL A 10 46.65 -6.05 -17.06
CA VAL A 10 46.26 -7.25 -16.33
C VAL A 10 46.76 -8.47 -17.10
N GLY A 11 47.54 -9.33 -16.45
CA GLY A 11 48.05 -10.56 -17.04
C GLY A 11 47.02 -11.69 -17.02
N ASP A 12 47.34 -12.79 -17.71
CA ASP A 12 46.44 -13.95 -17.84
C ASP A 12 46.12 -14.61 -16.49
N GLU A 13 47.09 -14.65 -15.56
CA GLU A 13 46.87 -15.18 -14.22
C GLU A 13 45.90 -14.30 -13.42
N GLU A 14 46.08 -12.98 -13.44
CA GLU A 14 45.18 -12.05 -12.77
C GLU A 14 43.77 -12.08 -13.39
N ARG A 15 43.65 -12.17 -14.72
CA ARG A 15 42.35 -12.37 -15.39
C ARG A 15 41.66 -13.65 -14.92
N GLY A 16 42.42 -14.73 -14.73
CA GLY A 16 41.92 -15.98 -14.14
C GLY A 16 41.31 -15.78 -12.75
N PHE A 17 41.93 -14.97 -11.89
CA PHE A 17 41.35 -14.65 -10.57
C PHE A 17 40.09 -13.78 -10.66
N LEU A 18 40.09 -12.79 -11.55
CA LEU A 18 38.92 -11.93 -11.78
C LEU A 18 37.74 -12.73 -12.33
N GLU A 19 37.99 -13.68 -13.24
CA GLU A 19 37.00 -14.59 -13.80
C GLU A 19 36.32 -15.42 -12.71
N VAL A 20 37.09 -15.96 -11.75
CA VAL A 20 36.52 -16.71 -10.62
C VAL A 20 35.55 -15.85 -9.81
N GLU A 21 35.92 -14.59 -9.51
CA GLU A 21 35.04 -13.66 -8.80
C GLU A 21 33.80 -13.33 -9.63
N PHE A 22 33.96 -13.10 -10.93
CA PHE A 22 32.86 -12.81 -11.84
C PHE A 22 31.83 -13.94 -11.90
N GLN A 23 32.27 -15.19 -12.03
CA GLN A 23 31.37 -16.35 -12.04
C GLN A 23 30.60 -16.53 -10.73
N GLN A 24 31.23 -16.21 -9.58
CA GLN A 24 30.53 -16.21 -8.29
C GLN A 24 29.45 -15.12 -8.23
N LEU A 25 29.73 -13.93 -8.74
CA LEU A 25 28.73 -12.85 -8.80
C LEU A 25 27.56 -13.19 -9.74
N VAL A 26 27.82 -13.79 -10.90
CA VAL A 26 26.76 -14.25 -11.81
C VAL A 26 25.90 -15.33 -11.14
N SER A 27 26.53 -16.27 -10.43
CA SER A 27 25.82 -17.31 -9.67
C SER A 27 24.97 -16.72 -8.55
N GLU A 28 25.50 -15.73 -7.83
CA GLU A 28 24.77 -15.05 -6.76
C GLU A 28 23.60 -14.20 -7.30
N PHE A 29 23.79 -13.53 -8.44
CA PHE A 29 22.72 -12.81 -9.13
C PHE A 29 21.56 -13.76 -9.49
N ASP A 30 21.88 -14.91 -10.06
CA ASP A 30 20.88 -15.94 -10.40
C ASP A 30 20.20 -16.52 -9.16
N ARG A 31 20.94 -16.72 -8.06
CA ARG A 31 20.40 -17.14 -6.78
C ARG A 31 19.43 -16.12 -6.21
N ILE A 32 19.73 -14.82 -6.28
CA ILE A 32 18.83 -13.75 -5.81
C ILE A 32 17.54 -13.78 -6.62
N ALA A 33 17.62 -13.84 -7.96
CA ALA A 33 16.44 -13.91 -8.82
C ALA A 33 15.54 -15.12 -8.47
N LYS A 34 16.14 -16.32 -8.33
CA LYS A 34 15.41 -17.56 -8.02
C LYS A 34 14.91 -17.67 -6.59
N SER A 35 15.57 -17.03 -5.63
CA SER A 35 15.21 -17.11 -4.22
C SER A 35 14.14 -16.10 -3.81
N THR A 36 14.00 -15.00 -4.55
CA THR A 36 13.06 -13.91 -4.24
C THR A 36 11.61 -14.37 -4.42
N ARG A 37 10.87 -14.40 -3.31
CA ARG A 37 9.49 -14.86 -3.23
C ARG A 37 8.63 -13.97 -2.36
N PHE A 38 7.34 -13.91 -2.66
CA PHE A 38 6.30 -13.37 -1.77
C PHE A 38 5.26 -14.45 -1.52
N GLY A 39 5.11 -14.86 -0.27
CA GLY A 39 4.38 -16.08 0.08
C GLY A 39 4.95 -17.28 -0.66
N ASN A 40 4.14 -17.92 -1.51
CA ASN A 40 4.52 -19.08 -2.31
C ASN A 40 4.86 -18.75 -3.77
N LYS A 41 4.82 -17.48 -4.16
CA LYS A 41 5.03 -17.05 -5.55
C LYS A 41 6.46 -16.54 -5.73
N GLN A 42 7.14 -17.00 -6.77
CA GLN A 42 8.43 -16.45 -7.19
C GLN A 42 8.19 -15.16 -7.97
N LEU A 43 9.04 -14.16 -7.72
CA LEU A 43 8.81 -12.81 -8.24
C LEU A 43 9.64 -12.47 -9.48
N LEU A 44 10.84 -13.06 -9.62
CA LEU A 44 11.84 -12.58 -10.59
C LEU A 44 12.25 -13.63 -11.63
N THR A 45 11.44 -14.68 -11.79
CA THR A 45 11.74 -15.84 -12.64
C THR A 45 10.85 -15.94 -13.87
N GLY A 46 10.16 -14.86 -14.26
CA GLY A 46 9.29 -14.87 -15.43
C GLY A 46 8.05 -15.77 -15.27
N SER A 47 7.66 -16.07 -14.04
CA SER A 47 6.52 -16.92 -13.71
C SER A 47 5.18 -16.35 -14.17
N ASN A 48 5.13 -15.08 -14.63
CA ASN A 48 3.94 -14.35 -15.04
C ASN A 48 2.82 -14.44 -13.99
N GLU A 49 3.23 -14.47 -12.72
CA GLU A 49 2.31 -14.59 -11.61
C GLU A 49 1.39 -13.37 -11.56
N GLU A 50 0.10 -13.65 -11.52
CA GLU A 50 -0.92 -12.64 -11.35
C GLU A 50 -1.17 -12.38 -9.87
N PHE A 51 -1.18 -11.11 -9.50
CA PHE A 51 -1.50 -10.63 -8.17
C PHE A 51 -2.76 -9.79 -8.23
N SER A 52 -3.78 -10.19 -7.48
CA SER A 52 -5.02 -9.44 -7.29
C SER A 52 -5.06 -8.89 -5.87
N PHE A 53 -5.11 -7.57 -5.71
CA PHE A 53 -5.21 -6.91 -4.41
C PHE A 53 -6.56 -6.24 -4.27
N HIS A 54 -7.32 -6.61 -3.23
CA HIS A 54 -8.58 -5.97 -2.93
C HIS A 54 -8.35 -4.64 -2.20
N VAL A 55 -8.90 -3.57 -2.76
CA VAL A 55 -8.61 -2.18 -2.37
C VAL A 55 -9.89 -1.40 -2.02
N GLY A 56 -11.03 -2.09 -1.90
CA GLY A 56 -12.28 -1.47 -1.49
C GLY A 56 -13.15 -2.44 -0.71
N PRO A 57 -14.28 -1.97 -0.15
CA PRO A 57 -15.14 -2.79 0.69
C PRO A 57 -16.20 -3.58 -0.10
N PHE A 58 -16.36 -3.31 -1.40
CA PHE A 58 -17.43 -3.87 -2.22
C PHE A 58 -16.93 -4.94 -3.19
N ARG A 59 -17.82 -5.86 -3.56
CA ARG A 59 -17.59 -6.81 -4.65
C ARG A 59 -17.66 -6.08 -5.99
N GLY A 60 -16.63 -6.23 -6.82
CA GLY A 60 -16.56 -5.66 -8.17
C GLY A 60 -15.11 -5.51 -8.62
N ASP A 61 -14.87 -5.58 -9.92
CA ASP A 61 -13.53 -5.48 -10.51
C ASP A 61 -12.92 -4.09 -10.27
N GLU A 62 -13.76 -3.07 -10.04
CA GLU A 62 -13.35 -1.71 -9.69
C GLU A 62 -12.63 -1.63 -8.32
N ASN A 63 -12.87 -2.61 -7.44
CA ASN A 63 -12.26 -2.69 -6.11
C ASN A 63 -11.06 -3.64 -6.08
N ILE A 64 -10.58 -4.10 -7.23
CA ILE A 64 -9.44 -5.01 -7.34
C ILE A 64 -8.38 -4.35 -8.22
N VAL A 65 -7.16 -4.26 -7.67
CA VAL A 65 -5.98 -3.92 -8.44
C VAL A 65 -5.27 -5.20 -8.84
N GLU A 66 -5.38 -5.53 -10.12
CA GLU A 66 -4.64 -6.63 -10.73
C GLU A 66 -3.29 -6.12 -11.26
N PHE A 67 -2.27 -6.95 -11.05
CA PHE A 67 -0.93 -6.75 -11.57
C PHE A 67 -0.32 -8.09 -11.95
N THR A 68 0.11 -8.19 -13.21
CA THR A 68 0.90 -9.31 -13.71
C THR A 68 2.37 -8.99 -13.57
N LEU A 69 3.09 -9.80 -12.80
CA LEU A 69 4.52 -9.64 -12.64
C LEU A 69 5.27 -10.30 -13.80
N ASP A 70 5.48 -9.51 -14.85
CA ASP A 70 6.33 -9.84 -16.00
C ASP A 70 7.73 -9.24 -15.79
N ALA A 71 8.47 -9.86 -14.87
CA ALA A 71 9.87 -9.57 -14.59
C ALA A 71 10.63 -10.90 -14.50
N ASP A 72 11.41 -11.20 -15.53
CA ASP A 72 12.42 -12.23 -15.47
C ASP A 72 13.79 -11.55 -15.42
N THR A 73 14.45 -11.68 -14.28
CA THR A 73 15.81 -11.18 -14.07
C THR A 73 16.78 -12.31 -13.80
N THR A 74 16.48 -13.54 -14.26
CA THR A 74 17.43 -14.66 -14.17
C THR A 74 18.63 -14.39 -15.06
N SER A 75 19.77 -14.99 -14.71
CA SER A 75 21.03 -14.78 -15.43
C SER A 75 20.93 -15.09 -16.93
N GLY A 76 20.12 -16.09 -17.29
CA GLY A 76 19.88 -16.49 -18.69
C GLY A 76 19.07 -15.45 -19.45
N GLU A 77 17.97 -14.96 -18.88
CA GLU A 77 17.11 -13.98 -19.56
C GLU A 77 17.79 -12.61 -19.68
N VAL A 78 18.53 -12.18 -18.66
CA VAL A 78 19.26 -10.90 -18.75
C VAL A 78 20.51 -10.98 -19.63
N GLY A 79 20.92 -12.17 -20.06
CA GLY A 79 22.03 -12.37 -21.00
C GLY A 79 23.42 -12.40 -20.36
N ILE A 80 23.52 -12.61 -19.04
CA ILE A 80 24.82 -12.68 -18.35
C ILE A 80 25.27 -14.12 -18.06
N GLN A 81 24.45 -15.11 -18.39
CA GLN A 81 24.76 -16.51 -18.15
C GLN A 81 25.86 -16.99 -19.09
N GLY A 82 26.96 -17.48 -18.53
CA GLY A 82 28.08 -18.03 -19.29
C GLY A 82 28.97 -16.98 -19.95
N LEU A 83 28.76 -15.69 -19.67
CA LEU A 83 29.74 -14.65 -19.96
C LEU A 83 31.06 -15.00 -19.29
N LYS A 84 32.17 -14.62 -19.93
CA LYS A 84 33.52 -14.79 -19.43
C LYS A 84 34.24 -13.46 -19.50
N ILE A 85 35.23 -13.31 -18.65
CA ILE A 85 36.18 -12.20 -18.67
C ILE A 85 37.62 -12.74 -18.62
N SER A 86 37.85 -13.96 -19.12
CA SER A 86 39.16 -14.62 -19.14
C SER A 86 40.11 -14.06 -20.19
N ASP A 87 39.59 -13.42 -21.23
CA ASP A 87 40.33 -12.74 -22.29
C ASP A 87 39.92 -11.26 -22.36
N GLN A 88 40.75 -10.43 -22.99
CA GLN A 88 40.45 -9.02 -23.22
C GLN A 88 39.22 -8.83 -24.11
N ASP A 89 39.08 -9.61 -25.18
CA ASP A 89 37.94 -9.53 -26.10
C ASP A 89 36.65 -9.98 -25.40
N ASP A 90 36.70 -11.12 -24.69
CA ASP A 90 35.60 -11.62 -23.86
C ASP A 90 35.15 -10.58 -22.81
N ALA A 91 36.11 -9.86 -22.21
CA ALA A 91 35.82 -8.83 -21.21
C ALA A 91 35.13 -7.60 -21.82
N LEU A 92 35.44 -7.23 -23.06
CA LEU A 92 34.77 -6.14 -23.78
C LEU A 92 33.34 -6.53 -24.16
N ASP A 93 33.14 -7.73 -24.68
CA ASP A 93 31.80 -8.25 -25.01
C ASP A 93 30.94 -8.35 -23.74
N ALA A 94 31.52 -8.85 -22.64
CA ALA A 94 30.84 -8.93 -21.36
C ALA A 94 30.41 -7.55 -20.84
N MET A 95 31.17 -6.48 -21.10
CA MET A 95 30.75 -5.12 -20.71
C MET A 95 29.48 -4.70 -21.46
N GLU A 96 29.41 -4.93 -22.77
CA GLU A 96 28.23 -4.58 -23.56
C GLU A 96 26.98 -5.36 -23.10
N ASP A 97 27.14 -6.65 -22.83
CA ASP A 97 26.02 -7.48 -22.38
C ASP A 97 25.61 -7.17 -20.94
N ILE A 98 26.54 -6.79 -20.06
CA ILE A 98 26.23 -6.28 -18.72
C ILE A 98 25.42 -4.97 -18.82
N ASP A 99 25.77 -4.05 -19.71
CA ASP A 99 25.00 -2.81 -19.89
C ASP A 99 23.56 -3.09 -20.37
N LYS A 100 23.38 -4.04 -21.30
CA LYS A 100 22.05 -4.52 -21.72
C LYS A 100 21.30 -5.17 -20.55
N ALA A 101 21.97 -6.00 -19.75
CA ALA A 101 21.40 -6.63 -18.58
C ALA A 101 20.92 -5.61 -17.54
N VAL A 102 21.72 -4.56 -17.29
CA VAL A 102 21.35 -3.44 -16.41
C VAL A 102 20.08 -2.75 -16.92
N LEU A 103 19.95 -2.51 -18.23
CA LEU A 103 18.74 -1.93 -18.81
C LEU A 103 17.52 -2.83 -18.65
N LYS A 104 17.67 -4.15 -18.84
CA LYS A 104 16.57 -5.12 -18.60
C LYS A 104 16.11 -5.09 -17.13
N VAL A 105 17.06 -5.13 -16.18
CA VAL A 105 16.76 -5.03 -14.75
C VAL A 105 16.12 -3.69 -14.39
N ALA A 106 16.59 -2.59 -14.97
CA ALA A 106 15.99 -1.27 -14.79
C ALA A 106 14.55 -1.22 -15.33
N GLY A 107 14.29 -1.86 -16.47
CA GLY A 107 12.95 -2.03 -17.03
C GLY A 107 12.01 -2.78 -16.08
N ALA A 108 12.46 -3.91 -15.53
CA ALA A 108 11.71 -4.66 -14.53
C ALA A 108 11.42 -3.83 -13.25
N ARG A 109 12.43 -3.09 -12.75
CA ARG A 109 12.26 -2.19 -11.59
C ARG A 109 11.29 -1.04 -11.88
N SER A 110 11.28 -0.52 -13.11
CA SER A 110 10.37 0.54 -13.53
C SER A 110 8.91 0.07 -13.50
N LYS A 111 8.63 -1.14 -14.02
CA LYS A 111 7.28 -1.74 -13.93
C LYS A 111 6.81 -1.86 -12.48
N LEU A 112 7.65 -2.35 -11.58
CA LEU A 112 7.35 -2.45 -10.14
C LEU A 112 7.16 -1.07 -9.49
N GLY A 113 7.98 -0.08 -9.87
CA GLY A 113 7.85 1.30 -9.40
C GLY A 113 6.51 1.92 -9.80
N ALA A 114 6.05 1.71 -11.03
CA ALA A 114 4.74 2.19 -11.48
C ALA A 114 3.59 1.60 -10.64
N VAL A 115 3.68 0.31 -10.31
CA VAL A 115 2.71 -0.36 -9.43
C VAL A 115 2.76 0.22 -8.02
N GLN A 116 3.95 0.45 -7.47
CA GLN A 116 4.12 1.11 -6.16
C GLN A 116 3.48 2.51 -6.17
N SER A 117 3.70 3.32 -7.20
CA SER A 117 3.08 4.64 -7.32
C SER A 117 1.55 4.56 -7.41
N ARG A 118 1.02 3.58 -8.16
CA ARG A 118 -0.42 3.32 -8.23
C ARG A 118 -0.99 2.97 -6.85
N PHE A 119 -0.33 2.10 -6.09
CA PHE A 119 -0.75 1.75 -4.73
C PHE A 119 -0.67 2.93 -3.77
N GLN A 120 0.38 3.77 -3.86
CA GLN A 120 0.49 4.96 -3.03
C GLN A 120 -0.69 5.92 -3.28
N TYR A 121 -0.98 6.24 -4.54
CA TYR A 121 -2.12 7.10 -4.89
C TYR A 121 -3.45 6.52 -4.41
N LEU A 122 -3.60 5.20 -4.53
CA LEU A 122 -4.79 4.51 -4.07
C LEU A 122 -4.93 4.59 -2.54
N ILE A 123 -3.85 4.38 -1.78
CA ILE A 123 -3.86 4.52 -0.31
C ILE A 123 -4.27 5.94 0.08
N ASP A 124 -3.65 6.95 -0.53
CA ASP A 124 -3.95 8.36 -0.26
C ASP A 124 -5.43 8.67 -0.56
N ASN A 125 -5.97 8.13 -1.66
CA ASN A 125 -7.37 8.30 -2.00
C ASN A 125 -8.32 7.62 -1.00
N LEU A 126 -7.99 6.40 -0.57
CA LEU A 126 -8.78 5.66 0.42
C LEU A 126 -8.77 6.34 1.78
N ASP A 127 -7.65 6.94 2.19
CA ASP A 127 -7.57 7.69 3.43
C ASP A 127 -8.47 8.94 3.40
N VAL A 128 -8.50 9.68 2.28
CA VAL A 128 -9.42 10.82 2.09
C VAL A 128 -10.88 10.36 2.10
N GLN A 129 -11.19 9.26 1.40
CA GLN A 129 -12.55 8.71 1.42
C GLN A 129 -12.97 8.30 2.83
N ARG A 130 -12.07 7.65 3.58
CA ARG A 130 -12.30 7.26 4.97
C ARG A 130 -12.56 8.47 5.86
N GLU A 131 -11.75 9.52 5.74
CA GLU A 131 -11.92 10.76 6.52
C GLU A 131 -13.29 11.41 6.24
N ASN A 132 -13.65 11.57 4.96
CA ASN A 132 -14.95 12.14 4.58
C ASN A 132 -16.14 11.31 5.11
N LEU A 133 -16.02 9.96 5.07
CA LEU A 133 -17.07 9.07 5.60
C LEU A 133 -17.15 9.14 7.12
N MET A 134 -16.02 9.24 7.82
CA MET A 134 -15.98 9.42 9.27
C MET A 134 -16.60 10.76 9.68
N GLU A 135 -16.32 11.84 8.93
CA GLU A 135 -16.93 13.16 9.15
C GLU A 135 -18.45 13.11 8.95
N ALA A 136 -18.91 12.54 7.82
CA ALA A 136 -20.34 12.38 7.56
C ALA A 136 -21.04 11.55 8.63
N HIS A 137 -20.42 10.47 9.08
CA HIS A 137 -20.94 9.64 10.17
C HIS A 137 -21.00 10.39 11.50
N SER A 138 -19.98 11.21 11.83
CA SER A 138 -19.99 12.06 13.03
C SER A 138 -21.14 13.05 12.99
N LEU A 139 -21.35 13.74 11.86
CA LEU A 139 -22.45 14.70 11.71
C LEU A 139 -23.83 14.07 11.92
N ILE A 140 -24.06 12.86 11.38
CA ILE A 140 -25.31 12.13 11.58
C ILE A 140 -25.48 11.78 13.06
N THR A 141 -24.45 11.21 13.68
CA THR A 141 -24.50 10.79 15.09
C THR A 141 -24.71 11.99 16.03
N ASP A 142 -24.02 13.10 15.77
CA ASP A 142 -24.12 14.31 16.58
C ASP A 142 -25.50 14.97 16.43
N ALA A 143 -26.10 14.94 15.24
CA ALA A 143 -27.47 15.43 15.01
C ALA A 143 -28.51 14.59 15.77
N ASP A 144 -28.41 13.25 15.69
CA ASP A 144 -29.31 12.33 16.40
C ASP A 144 -29.21 12.51 17.93
N VAL A 145 -27.98 12.67 18.45
CA VAL A 145 -27.76 12.94 19.89
C VAL A 145 -28.35 14.29 20.28
N ALA A 146 -28.16 15.34 19.48
CA ALA A 146 -28.72 16.66 19.74
C ALA A 146 -30.27 16.64 19.76
N GLU A 147 -30.90 15.91 18.84
CA GLU A 147 -32.36 15.73 18.81
C GLU A 147 -32.88 15.03 20.08
N GLU A 148 -32.25 13.93 20.47
CA GLU A 148 -32.65 13.18 21.68
C GLU A 148 -32.46 13.99 22.97
N VAL A 149 -31.37 14.75 23.07
CA VAL A 149 -31.14 15.65 24.21
C VAL A 149 -32.19 16.77 24.25
N SER A 150 -32.56 17.33 23.10
CA SER A 150 -33.61 18.35 23.01
C SER A 150 -34.97 17.78 23.44
N ARG A 151 -35.33 16.59 22.96
CA ARG A 151 -36.58 15.90 23.32
C ARG A 151 -36.63 15.54 24.81
N LEU A 152 -35.53 15.05 25.37
CA LEU A 152 -35.41 14.79 26.80
C LEU A 152 -35.59 16.09 27.61
N THR A 153 -34.95 17.18 27.17
CA THR A 153 -35.05 18.49 27.83
C THR A 153 -36.47 19.04 27.77
N HIS A 154 -37.12 18.96 26.60
CA HIS A 154 -38.52 19.34 26.43
C HIS A 154 -39.45 18.53 27.35
N SER A 155 -39.24 17.21 27.44
CA SER A 155 -40.01 16.33 28.31
C SER A 155 -39.83 16.66 29.79
N LYS A 156 -38.61 17.00 30.22
CA LYS A 156 -38.32 17.49 31.58
C LYS A 156 -39.03 18.81 31.86
N ILE A 157 -38.97 19.77 30.93
CA ILE A 157 -39.65 21.07 31.06
C ILE A 157 -41.17 20.88 31.16
N LEU A 158 -41.77 19.98 30.37
CA LEU A 158 -43.19 19.66 30.46
C LEU A 158 -43.55 19.03 31.81
N GLN A 159 -42.72 18.11 32.32
CA GLN A 159 -42.93 17.49 33.62
C GLN A 159 -42.86 18.53 34.76
N GLU A 160 -41.85 19.40 34.75
CA GLU A 160 -41.71 20.48 35.72
C GLU A 160 -42.85 21.50 35.62
N SER A 161 -43.25 21.88 34.39
CA SER A 161 -44.39 22.76 34.14
C SER A 161 -45.71 22.15 34.63
N GLY A 162 -45.90 20.84 34.45
CA GLY A 162 -47.06 20.11 34.96
C GLY A 162 -47.12 20.10 36.49
N LEU A 163 -45.98 19.90 37.16
CA LEU A 163 -45.87 20.01 38.62
C LEU A 163 -46.15 21.43 39.11
N MET A 164 -45.64 22.46 38.43
CA MET A 164 -45.93 23.86 38.75
C MET A 164 -47.38 24.23 38.49
N ALA A 165 -47.99 23.76 37.40
CA ALA A 165 -49.41 23.96 37.11
C ALA A 165 -50.30 23.30 38.17
N LEU A 166 -49.95 22.10 38.64
CA LEU A 166 -50.62 21.45 39.78
C LEU A 166 -50.45 22.25 41.07
N ALA A 167 -49.25 22.74 41.36
CA ALA A 167 -49.01 23.58 42.53
C ALA A 167 -49.79 24.91 42.47
N GLN A 168 -49.87 25.54 41.30
CA GLN A 168 -50.61 26.77 41.05
C GLN A 168 -52.13 26.55 41.14
N ALA A 169 -52.65 25.44 40.59
CA ALA A 169 -54.06 25.06 40.69
C ALA A 169 -54.46 24.76 42.14
N ASN A 170 -53.57 24.13 42.92
CA ASN A 170 -53.80 23.93 44.35
C ASN A 170 -53.82 25.26 45.13
N GLN A 171 -52.95 26.23 44.81
CA GLN A 171 -52.99 27.55 45.45
C GLN A 171 -54.28 28.33 45.14
N SER A 172 -54.73 28.33 43.88
CA SER A 172 -55.98 29.01 43.49
C SER A 172 -57.21 28.33 44.12
N ALA A 173 -57.27 27.00 44.13
CA ALA A 173 -58.34 26.25 44.81
C ALA A 173 -58.41 26.55 46.32
N THR A 174 -57.26 26.67 46.99
CA THR A 174 -57.20 27.03 48.42
C THR A 174 -57.64 28.49 48.67
N SER A 175 -57.38 29.38 47.71
CA SER A 175 -57.79 30.78 47.76
C SER A 175 -59.31 30.93 47.57
N VAL A 176 -59.90 30.12 46.70
CA VAL A 176 -61.36 30.04 46.51
C VAL A 176 -62.05 29.45 47.74
N LEU A 177 -61.50 28.38 48.32
CA LEU A 177 -62.00 27.83 49.59
C LEU A 177 -61.97 28.86 50.73
N ARG A 178 -60.94 29.72 50.80
CA ARG A 178 -60.93 30.84 51.76
C ARG A 178 -61.97 31.92 51.49
N LEU A 179 -62.37 32.13 50.23
CA LEU A 179 -63.40 33.11 49.87
C LEU A 179 -64.84 32.62 50.11
N VAL A 180 -65.06 31.30 50.13
CA VAL A 180 -66.39 30.67 50.38
C VAL A 180 -66.58 30.29 51.85
N ALA A 181 -65.51 30.25 52.66
CA ALA A 181 -65.54 29.93 54.09
C ALA A 181 -65.65 31.17 55.02
N ILE A 182 -66.00 32.34 54.47
CA ILE A 182 -66.44 33.54 55.21
C ILE A 182 -67.92 33.74 54.89
#